data_AF-A0A1Q7JK27-F1
#
_entry.id   AF-A0A1Q7JK27-F1
#
_cell.length_a   1.000
_cell.length_b   1.000
_cell.length_c   1.000
_cell.angle_alpha   90.00
_cell.angle_beta   90.00
_cell.angle_gamma   90.00
#
_symmetry.space_group_name_H-M   'P 1'
#
loop_
_entity.id
_entity.type
_entity.pdbx_description
1 polymer ?
#
loop_
_entity_poly.entity_id
_entity_poly.type
_entity_poly.pdbx_seq_one_letter_code
_entity_poly.pdbx_strand_id
1 'polypeptide(L)'
;MTPGHRYLLGVTTVAVAALLLSLVLPPPDRSGVWLALGVALTVQGPLGWWLVQAIGTERFLLVWAIGIAARLAVVAGCGLVVAPALGLALAPLLFALVGVLMCCVVVEAIVVRPGRPGGGVEVR
;
A
#
# COMPACT_ATOMS: atom_id res chain seq x y z
N MET A 1 19.45 -2.58 -8.36
CA MET A 1 18.59 -1.95 -7.34
C MET A 1 18.18 -3.02 -6.34
N THR A 2 18.25 -2.74 -5.03
CA THR A 2 17.79 -3.67 -3.99
C THR A 2 16.25 -3.75 -3.94
N PRO A 3 15.65 -4.85 -3.46
CA PRO A 3 14.20 -4.96 -3.26
C PRO A 3 13.63 -3.81 -2.42
N GLY A 4 14.34 -3.41 -1.36
CA GLY A 4 13.94 -2.27 -0.52
C GLY A 4 13.91 -0.93 -1.27
N HIS A 5 14.87 -0.67 -2.16
CA HIS A 5 14.86 0.57 -2.95
C HIS A 5 13.71 0.60 -3.97
N ARG A 6 13.39 -0.54 -4.62
CA ARG A 6 12.24 -0.63 -5.53
C ARG A 6 10.91 -0.44 -4.80
N TYR A 7 10.81 -0.98 -3.58
CA TYR A 7 9.65 -0.79 -2.71
C TYR A 7 9.46 0.68 -2.32
N LEU A 8 10.51 1.34 -1.82
CA LEU A 8 10.42 2.76 -1.44
C LEU A 8 10.01 3.65 -2.60
N LEU A 9 10.58 3.43 -3.79
CA LEU A 9 10.22 4.14 -5.02
C LEU A 9 8.76 3.93 -5.42
N GLY A 10 8.25 2.70 -5.29
CA GLY A 10 6.85 2.41 -5.58
C GLY A 10 5.91 3.09 -4.59
N VAL A 11 6.19 3.03 -3.30
CA VAL A 11 5.37 3.66 -2.25
C VAL A 11 5.39 5.18 -2.38
N THR A 12 6.54 5.82 -2.63
CA THR A 12 6.61 7.27 -2.84
C THR A 12 5.88 7.68 -4.11
N THR A 13 5.99 6.91 -5.20
CA THR A 13 5.22 7.17 -6.43
C THR A 13 3.71 7.11 -6.17
N VAL A 14 3.24 6.09 -5.45
CA VAL A 14 1.81 5.96 -5.08
C VAL A 14 1.36 7.12 -4.20
N ALA A 15 2.18 7.53 -3.22
CA ALA A 15 1.88 8.66 -2.35
C ALA A 15 1.73 9.97 -3.13
N VAL A 16 2.68 10.26 -4.01
CA VAL A 16 2.67 11.47 -4.86
C VAL A 16 1.48 11.45 -5.81
N ALA A 17 1.20 10.31 -6.46
CA ALA A 17 0.06 10.19 -7.36
C ALA A 17 -1.27 10.42 -6.64
N ALA A 18 -1.45 9.83 -5.46
CA ALA A 18 -2.65 10.02 -4.63
C ALA A 18 -2.82 11.47 -4.17
N LEU A 19 -1.72 12.13 -3.77
CA LEU A 19 -1.73 13.56 -3.43
C LEU A 19 -2.16 14.42 -4.61
N LEU A 20 -1.57 14.20 -5.79
CA LEU A 20 -1.90 14.96 -7.00
C LEU A 20 -3.37 14.75 -7.41
N LEU A 21 -3.86 13.51 -7.36
CA LEU A 21 -5.27 13.20 -7.64
C LEU A 21 -6.22 13.85 -6.63
N SER A 22 -5.82 14.00 -5.37
CA SER A 22 -6.64 14.67 -4.36
C SER A 22 -6.91 16.15 -4.68
N LEU A 23 -6.05 16.80 -5.47
CA LEU A 23 -6.22 18.19 -5.87
C LEU A 23 -7.37 18.38 -6.88
N VAL A 24 -7.77 17.32 -7.57
CA VAL A 24 -8.91 17.33 -8.50
C VAL A 24 -10.25 17.28 -7.76
N LEU A 25 -10.25 16.79 -6.52
CA LEU A 25 -11.47 16.65 -5.72
C LEU A 25 -11.98 17.99 -5.18
N PRO A 26 -13.30 18.11 -4.97
CA PRO A 26 -13.88 19.24 -4.24
C PRO A 26 -13.23 19.40 -2.86
N PRO A 27 -13.01 20.65 -2.37
CA PRO A 27 -12.43 20.91 -1.05
C PRO A 27 -12.97 20.09 0.14
N PRO A 28 -14.30 19.85 0.27
CA PRO A 28 -14.82 19.07 1.39
C PRO A 28 -14.33 17.62 1.41
N ASP A 29 -14.07 17.02 0.24
CA ASP A 29 -13.71 15.60 0.12
C ASP A 29 -12.21 15.36 0.33
N ARG A 30 -11.37 16.40 0.21
CA ARG A 30 -9.90 16.28 0.31
C ARG A 30 -9.43 15.82 1.68
N SER A 31 -10.11 16.28 2.73
CA SER A 31 -9.77 15.96 4.12
C SER A 31 -9.82 14.44 4.38
N GLY A 32 -10.85 13.77 3.88
CA GLY A 32 -10.98 12.31 3.94
C GLY A 32 -9.88 11.60 3.15
N VAL A 33 -9.56 12.09 1.94
CA VAL A 33 -8.49 11.50 1.11
C VAL A 33 -7.11 11.66 1.74
N TRP A 34 -6.80 12.81 2.33
CA TRP A 34 -5.52 13.04 3.01
C TRP A 34 -5.39 12.18 4.27
N LEU A 35 -6.48 12.02 5.02
CA LEU A 35 -6.50 11.12 6.16
C LEU A 35 -6.32 9.66 5.73
N ALA A 36 -7.04 9.22 4.71
CA ALA A 36 -6.90 7.88 4.13
C ALA A 36 -5.46 7.62 3.67
N LEU A 37 -4.85 8.59 2.99
CA LEU A 37 -3.48 8.51 2.54
C LEU A 37 -2.50 8.42 3.71
N GLY A 38 -2.63 9.29 4.72
CA GLY A 38 -1.79 9.29 5.90
C GLY A 38 -1.85 7.98 6.67
N VAL A 39 -3.07 7.46 6.89
CA VAL A 39 -3.29 6.16 7.55
C VAL A 39 -2.69 5.03 6.73
N ALA A 40 -2.95 5.01 5.41
CA ALA A 40 -2.42 3.97 4.52
C ALA A 40 -0.88 3.97 4.55
N LEU A 41 -0.22 5.11 4.42
CA LEU A 41 1.25 5.17 4.44
C LEU A 41 1.85 4.77 5.79
N THR A 42 1.22 5.17 6.89
CA THR A 42 1.69 4.86 8.25
C THR A 42 1.62 3.37 8.54
N VAL A 43 0.60 2.68 8.04
CA VAL A 43 0.43 1.23 8.24
C VAL A 43 1.21 0.43 7.19
N GLN A 44 1.14 0.85 5.92
CA GLN A 44 1.68 0.11 4.81
C GLN A 44 3.21 0.22 4.72
N GLY A 45 3.81 1.36 5.09
CA GLY A 45 5.26 1.56 5.06
C GLY A 45 6.01 0.51 5.90
N PRO A 46 5.68 0.35 7.20
CA PRO A 46 6.28 -0.66 8.06
C PRO A 46 5.95 -2.10 7.63
N LEU A 47 4.69 -2.38 7.28
CA LEU A 47 4.26 -3.73 6.90
C LEU A 47 4.90 -4.21 5.59
N GLY A 48 4.94 -3.34 4.57
CA GLY A 48 5.56 -3.66 3.29
C GLY A 48 7.08 -3.76 3.41
N TRP A 49 7.72 -2.94 4.26
CA TRP A 49 9.14 -3.11 4.58
C TRP A 49 9.40 -4.46 5.26
N TRP A 50 8.59 -4.84 6.24
CA TRP A 50 8.70 -6.14 6.91
C TRP A 50 8.52 -7.30 5.93
N LEU A 51 7.56 -7.20 5.00
CA LEU A 51 7.36 -8.18 3.94
C LEU A 51 8.58 -8.30 3.04
N VAL A 52 9.18 -7.18 2.62
CA VAL A 52 10.40 -7.17 1.78
C VAL A 52 11.56 -7.88 2.47
N GLN A 53 11.71 -7.70 3.78
CA GLN A 53 12.75 -8.37 4.57
C GLN A 53 12.48 -9.88 4.75
N ALA A 54 11.22 -10.31 4.63
CA ALA A 54 10.83 -11.71 4.75
C ALA A 54 10.88 -12.48 3.41
N ILE A 55 11.18 -11.80 2.29
CA ILE A 55 11.28 -12.43 0.96
C ILE A 55 12.32 -13.56 0.99
N GLY A 56 11.92 -14.74 0.50
CA GLY A 56 12.80 -15.92 0.44
C GLY A 56 12.91 -16.71 1.76
N THR A 57 12.13 -16.35 2.78
CA THR A 57 12.07 -17.08 4.06
C THR A 57 10.75 -17.83 4.23
N GLU A 58 10.71 -18.86 5.07
CA GLU A 58 9.48 -19.58 5.45
C GLU A 58 8.42 -18.65 6.10
N ARG A 59 8.87 -17.52 6.67
CA ARG A 59 8.01 -16.53 7.32
C ARG A 59 7.24 -15.65 6.33
N PHE A 60 7.55 -15.72 5.04
CA PHE A 60 6.94 -14.87 4.01
C PHE A 60 5.40 -14.96 4.02
N LEU A 61 4.84 -16.17 3.99
CA LEU A 61 3.38 -16.37 3.96
C LEU A 61 2.70 -15.84 5.23
N LEU A 62 3.34 -16.00 6.38
CA LEU A 62 2.84 -15.52 7.65
C LEU A 62 2.83 -13.98 7.70
N VAL A 63 3.94 -13.34 7.32
CA VAL A 63 4.04 -11.87 7.26
C VAL A 63 3.05 -11.30 6.23
N TRP A 64 2.88 -11.98 5.10
CA TRP A 64 1.88 -11.61 4.09
C TRP A 64 0.45 -11.69 4.65
N ALA A 65 0.09 -12.78 5.33
CA ALA A 65 -1.23 -12.94 5.94
C ALA A 65 -1.50 -11.87 7.03
N ILE A 66 -0.52 -11.59 7.88
CA ILE A 66 -0.60 -10.48 8.86
C ILE A 66 -0.83 -9.14 8.13
N GLY A 67 -0.12 -8.91 7.03
CA GLY A 67 -0.30 -7.71 6.22
C GLY A 67 -1.73 -7.58 5.68
N ILE A 68 -2.34 -8.66 5.20
CA ILE A 68 -3.74 -8.65 4.74
C ILE A 68 -4.69 -8.37 5.91
N ALA A 69 -4.53 -9.06 7.04
CA ALA A 69 -5.36 -8.87 8.22
C ALA A 69 -5.31 -7.41 8.72
N ALA A 70 -4.12 -6.82 8.79
CA ALA A 70 -3.93 -5.43 9.19
C ALA A 70 -4.65 -4.45 8.23
N ARG A 71 -4.59 -4.68 6.91
CA ARG A 71 -5.29 -3.83 5.93
C ARG A 71 -6.80 -3.88 6.10
N LEU A 72 -7.36 -5.08 6.29
CA LEU A 72 -8.78 -5.25 6.57
C LEU A 72 -9.19 -4.55 7.87
N ALA A 73 -8.38 -4.67 8.92
CA ALA A 73 -8.61 -3.98 10.19
C ALA A 73 -8.58 -2.45 10.04
N VAL A 74 -7.66 -1.92 9.23
CA VAL A 74 -7.59 -0.47 8.93
C VAL A 74 -8.83 0.00 8.17
N VAL A 75 -9.26 -0.73 7.14
CA VAL A 75 -10.46 -0.39 6.38
C VAL A 75 -11.69 -0.41 7.28
N ALA A 76 -11.83 -1.45 8.11
CA ALA A 76 -12.92 -1.56 9.08
C ALA A 76 -12.86 -0.43 10.13
N GLY A 77 -11.70 -0.16 10.71
CA GLY A 77 -11.52 0.91 11.70
C GLY A 77 -11.81 2.30 11.12
N CYS A 78 -11.34 2.58 9.91
CA CYS A 78 -11.63 3.83 9.23
C CYS A 78 -13.13 3.98 8.93
N GLY A 79 -13.79 2.92 8.47
CA GLY A 79 -15.20 2.97 8.12
C GLY A 79 -16.15 3.01 9.33
N LEU A 80 -15.83 2.25 10.38
CA LEU A 80 -16.72 2.07 11.54
C LEU A 80 -16.45 3.04 12.68
N VAL A 81 -15.22 3.57 12.77
CA VAL A 81 -14.81 4.42 13.90
C VAL A 81 -14.42 5.82 13.43
N VAL A 82 -13.47 5.93 12.49
CA VAL A 82 -12.89 7.22 12.12
C VAL A 82 -13.87 8.10 11.33
N ALA A 83 -14.51 7.53 10.30
CA ALA A 83 -15.49 8.24 9.49
C ALA A 83 -16.66 8.82 10.32
N PRO A 84 -17.35 8.04 11.18
CA PRO A 84 -18.44 8.59 11.99
C PRO A 84 -17.93 9.56 13.07
N ALA A 85 -16.78 9.29 13.70
CA ALA A 85 -16.24 10.18 14.73
C ALA A 85 -15.85 11.56 14.20
N LEU A 86 -15.44 11.65 12.93
CA LEU A 86 -15.00 12.90 12.30
C LEU A 86 -16.07 13.51 11.37
N GLY A 87 -17.25 12.89 11.25
CA GLY A 87 -18.32 13.36 10.36
C GLY A 87 -17.91 13.36 8.87
N LEU A 88 -16.99 12.47 8.48
CA LEU A 88 -16.47 12.43 7.11
C LEU A 88 -17.40 11.65 6.18
N ALA A 89 -17.38 12.02 4.89
CA ALA A 89 -18.04 11.26 3.85
C ALA A 89 -17.40 9.86 3.74
N LEU A 90 -18.17 8.84 4.14
CA LEU A 90 -17.69 7.45 4.23
C LEU A 90 -17.24 6.90 2.87
N ALA A 91 -18.01 7.16 1.80
CA ALA A 91 -17.72 6.62 0.47
C ALA A 91 -16.40 7.16 -0.12
N PRO A 92 -16.14 8.48 -0.17
CA PRO A 92 -14.85 9.01 -0.60
C PRO A 92 -13.67 8.52 0.24
N LEU A 93 -13.83 8.45 1.57
CA LEU A 93 -12.79 7.96 2.48
C LEU A 93 -12.41 6.51 2.16
N LEU A 94 -13.40 5.62 2.11
CA LEU A 94 -13.17 4.20 1.87
C LEU A 94 -12.63 3.95 0.47
N PHE A 95 -13.13 4.68 -0.54
CA PHE A 95 -12.65 4.55 -1.91
C PHE A 95 -11.18 4.95 -2.02
N ALA A 96 -10.79 6.09 -1.44
CA ALA A 96 -9.40 6.53 -1.41
C ALA A 96 -8.51 5.56 -0.62
N LEU A 97 -8.96 5.12 0.56
CA LEU A 97 -8.21 4.20 1.41
C LEU A 97 -7.96 2.86 0.70
N VAL A 98 -9.01 2.21 0.20
CA VAL A 98 -8.90 0.94 -0.52
C VAL A 98 -8.06 1.11 -1.79
N GLY A 99 -8.26 2.19 -2.55
CA GLY A 99 -7.48 2.47 -3.76
C GLY A 99 -5.97 2.56 -3.48
N VAL A 100 -5.58 3.35 -2.48
CA VAL A 100 -4.17 3.49 -2.08
C VAL A 100 -3.60 2.17 -1.57
N LEU A 101 -4.32 1.46 -0.70
CA LEU A 101 -3.89 0.16 -0.19
C LEU A 101 -3.68 -0.86 -1.32
N MET A 102 -4.57 -0.89 -2.32
CA MET A 102 -4.45 -1.78 -3.48
C MET A 102 -3.25 -1.40 -4.36
N CYS A 103 -3.02 -0.12 -4.61
CA CYS A 103 -1.82 0.34 -5.33
C CYS A 103 -0.54 -0.10 -4.61
N CYS A 104 -0.49 0.02 -3.28
CA CYS A 104 0.65 -0.45 -2.50
C CYS A 104 0.82 -1.98 -2.54
N VAL A 105 -0.27 -2.75 -2.50
CA VAL A 105 -0.21 -4.22 -2.67
C VAL A 105 0.32 -4.60 -4.04
N VAL A 106 -0.04 -3.87 -5.10
CA VAL A 106 0.52 -4.08 -6.45
C VAL A 106 2.02 -3.79 -6.47
N VAL A 107 2.49 -2.72 -5.81
CA VAL A 107 3.92 -2.44 -5.67
C VAL A 107 4.63 -3.61 -4.98
N GLU A 108 4.09 -4.11 -3.87
CA GLU A 108 4.64 -5.27 -3.16
C GLU A 108 4.71 -6.50 -4.08
N ALA A 109 3.65 -6.79 -4.83
CA ALA A 109 3.61 -7.92 -5.77
C ALA A 109 4.67 -7.78 -6.87
N ILE A 110 4.90 -6.56 -7.40
CA ILE A 110 5.95 -6.29 -8.39
C ILE A 110 7.34 -6.50 -7.79
N VAL A 111 7.55 -6.11 -6.54
CA VAL A 111 8.84 -6.28 -5.85
C VAL A 111 9.12 -7.76 -5.55
N VAL A 112 8.08 -8.54 -5.22
CA VAL A 112 8.19 -9.97 -4.93
C VAL A 112 8.38 -10.81 -6.19
N ARG A 113 7.96 -10.34 -7.38
CA ARG A 113 8.12 -11.11 -8.63
C ARG A 113 9.58 -11.51 -8.82
N PRO A 114 9.89 -12.82 -8.92
CA PRO A 114 11.22 -13.27 -9.27
C PRO A 114 11.61 -12.65 -10.60
N GLY A 115 12.80 -12.05 -10.69
CA GLY A 115 13.35 -11.67 -11.98
C GLY A 115 13.37 -12.92 -12.86
N ARG A 116 12.83 -12.84 -14.08
CA ARG A 116 12.96 -13.92 -15.07
C ARG A 116 14.45 -14.30 -15.15
N PRO A 117 14.84 -15.57 -14.99
CA PRO A 117 16.17 -16.00 -15.38
C PRO A 117 16.23 -15.93 -16.90
N GLY A 118 16.76 -14.82 -17.42
CA GLY A 118 17.02 -14.63 -18.84
C GLY A 118 18.42 -15.13 -19.17
N GLY A 119 18.51 -16.31 -19.80
CA GLY A 119 19.50 -16.61 -20.84
C GLY A 119 20.93 -16.93 -20.42
N GLY A 120 21.13 -17.98 -19.62
CA GLY A 120 22.42 -18.65 -19.50
C GLY A 120 22.42 -19.98 -20.23
N VAL A 121 22.63 -19.96 -21.55
CA VAL A 121 23.10 -21.14 -22.30
C VAL A 121 24.24 -20.67 -23.19
N GLU A 122 25.40 -20.47 -22.57
CA GLU A 122 26.68 -20.59 -23.26
C GLU A 122 26.95 -22.10 -23.32
N VAL A 123 26.77 -22.70 -24.50
CA VAL A 123 27.31 -24.03 -24.81
C VAL A 123 28.39 -23.81 -25.84
N ARG A 124 29.62 -24.12 -25.42
CA ARG A 124 30.82 -24.22 -26.25
C ARG A 124 30.65 -25.22 -27.38
#